data_AF-A0A0Q6XLC7-F1
#
_entry.id   AF-A0A0Q6XLC7-F1
#
_cell.length_a   1.000
_cell.length_b   1.000
_cell.length_c   1.000
_cell.angle_alpha   90.00
_cell.angle_beta   90.00
_cell.angle_gamma   90.00
#
_symmetry.space_group_name_H-M   'P 1'
#
loop_
_entity.id
_entity.type
_entity.pdbx_description
1 polymer ?
#
loop_
_entity_poly.entity_id
_entity_poly.type
_entity_poly.pdbx_seq_one_letter_code
_entity_poly.pdbx_strand_id
1 'polypeptide(L)' 'MQNNRRVLFLSADSGVPPTGKTIAVQALNIYRLSTGKIVSEVGQPDLLGLMQQIGGLPRP' A
#
# COMPACT_ATOMS: atom_id res chain seq x y z
N MET A 1 -6.78 13.20 6.80
CA MET A 1 -6.01 12.46 7.83
C MET A 1 -6.12 10.97 7.49
N GLN A 2 -5.25 10.45 6.63
CA GLN A 2 -5.17 9.00 6.38
C GLN A 2 -4.49 8.40 7.62
N ASN A 3 -5.28 7.76 8.47
CA ASN A 3 -4.84 7.13 9.70
C ASN A 3 -3.90 5.95 9.34
N ASN A 4 -2.71 5.87 9.96
CA ASN A 4 -1.75 4.76 9.83
C ASN A 4 -2.34 3.48 10.44
N ARG A 5 -3.38 2.93 9.81
CA ARG A 5 -3.94 1.63 10.16
C ARG A 5 -3.05 0.56 9.56
N ARG A 6 -2.57 -0.34 10.41
CA ARG A 6 -1.90 -1.60 10.10
C ARG A 6 -2.49 -2.22 8.83
N VAL A 7 -1.83 -2.05 7.69
CA VAL A 7 -2.24 -2.71 6.45
C VAL A 7 -1.59 -4.09 6.46
N LEU A 8 -2.37 -5.09 6.82
CA LEU A 8 -2.02 -6.46 6.48
C LEU A 8 -2.18 -6.56 4.97
N PHE A 9 -1.08 -6.77 4.24
CA PHE A 9 -1.19 -7.07 2.82
C PHE A 9 -1.77 -8.48 2.70
N LEU A 10 -3.08 -8.58 2.40
CA LEU A 10 -3.76 -9.86 2.19
C LEU A 10 -3.33 -10.40 0.82
N SER A 11 -2.29 -11.22 0.82
CA SER A 11 -1.66 -11.82 -0.34
C SER A 11 -2.44 -13.04 -0.83
N ALA A 12 -3.60 -12.85 -1.44
CA ALA A 12 -4.21 -13.92 -2.23
C ALA A 12 -3.61 -13.99 -3.65
N ASP A 13 -3.28 -12.85 -4.25
CA ASP A 13 -3.07 -12.77 -5.72
C ASP A 13 -1.61 -12.48 -6.15
N SER A 14 -0.70 -12.20 -5.22
CA SER A 14 0.69 -11.80 -5.56
C SER A 14 1.68 -12.96 -5.73
N GLY A 15 1.25 -14.22 -5.49
CA GLY A 15 2.13 -15.39 -5.55
C GLY A 15 3.19 -15.49 -4.44
N VAL A 16 3.18 -14.56 -3.48
CA VAL A 16 4.10 -14.54 -2.33
C VAL A 16 3.38 -15.06 -1.09
N PRO A 17 3.88 -16.12 -0.42
CA PRO A 17 3.29 -16.60 0.83
C PRO A 17 3.23 -15.52 1.92
N PRO A 18 2.22 -15.51 2.80
CA PRO A 18 2.16 -14.58 3.92
C PRO A 18 3.41 -14.68 4.79
N THR A 19 4.12 -13.58 4.96
CA THR A 19 5.40 -13.57 5.69
C THR A 19 5.25 -13.33 7.19
N GLY A 20 4.08 -12.87 7.64
CA GLY A 20 3.84 -12.44 9.03
C GLY A 20 4.62 -11.19 9.45
N LYS A 21 5.37 -10.56 8.55
CA LYS A 21 6.18 -9.37 8.84
C LYS A 21 5.32 -8.11 8.82
N THR A 22 5.63 -7.18 9.71
CA THR A 22 5.13 -5.81 9.60
C THR A 22 5.75 -5.16 8.36
N ILE A 23 4.92 -4.48 7.56
CA ILE A 23 5.35 -3.71 6.40
C ILE A 23 5.15 -2.22 6.65
N ALA A 24 5.94 -1.40 5.97
CA ALA A 24 5.74 0.04 5.86
C ALA A 24 5.68 0.42 4.38
N VAL A 25 4.60 1.08 3.96
CA VAL A 25 4.40 1.47 2.56
C VAL A 25 4.15 2.97 2.52
N GLN A 26 4.96 3.68 1.74
CA GLN A 26 4.69 5.07 1.40
C GLN A 26 3.73 5.13 0.22
N ALA A 27 2.87 6.14 0.18
CA ALA A 27 1.94 6.34 -0.91
C ALA A 27 1.75 7.83 -1.20
N LEU A 28 1.54 8.14 -2.48
CA LEU A 28 1.03 9.42 -2.92
C LEU A 28 -0.46 9.25 -3.28
N ASN A 29 -1.31 10.10 -2.73
CA ASN A 29 -2.75 10.03 -2.98
C ASN A 29 -3.25 11.37 -3.52
N ILE A 30 -3.98 11.32 -4.63
CA ILE A 30 -4.61 12.47 -5.27
C ILE A 30 -6.11 12.39 -5.00
N TYR A 31 -6.67 13.43 -4.38
CA TYR A 31 -8.09 13.49 -4.03
C TYR A 31 -8.81 14.53 -4.89
N ARG A 32 -10.01 14.19 -5.37
CA ARG A 32 -10.97 15.17 -5.87
C ARG A 32 -11.98 15.47 -4.78
N LEU A 33 -12.21 16.76 -4.53
CA LEU A 33 -13.20 17.21 -3.56
C LEU A 33 -14.39 17.86 -4.25
N SER A 34 -15.59 17.64 -3.71
CA SER A 34 -16.80 18.39 -4.05
C SER A 34 -17.63 18.59 -2.78
N THR A 35 -18.12 19.81 -2.55
CA THR A 35 -18.99 20.13 -1.41
C THR A 35 -18.37 19.72 -0.06
N GLY A 36 -17.05 19.95 0.10
CA GLY A 36 -16.30 19.61 1.30
C GLY A 36 -16.08 18.10 1.53
N LYS A 37 -16.46 17.24 0.57
CA LYS A 37 -16.28 15.78 0.64
C LYS A 37 -15.31 15.30 -0.42
N ILE A 38 -14.60 14.20 -0.13
CA ILE A 38 -13.80 13.48 -1.13
C ILE A 38 -14.78 12.70 -2.02
N VAL A 39 -14.71 12.92 -3.34
CA VAL A 39 -15.57 12.23 -4.32
C VAL A 39 -14.79 11.24 -5.20
N SER A 40 -13.47 11.35 -5.25
CA SER A 40 -12.61 10.34 -5.85
C SER A 40 -11.21 10.39 -5.26
N GLU A 41 -10.51 9.25 -5.29
CA GLU A 41 -9.13 9.09 -4.87
C GLU A 41 -8.37 8.27 -5.91
N VAL A 42 -7.15 8.71 -6.24
CA VAL A 42 -6.15 7.91 -6.96
C VAL A 42 -4.95 7.76 -6.05
N GLY A 43 -4.70 6.54 -5.58
CA GLY A 43 -3.55 6.18 -4.76
C GLY A 43 -2.44 5.57 -5.59
N GLN A 44 -1.19 5.93 -5.29
CA GLN A 44 0.02 5.38 -5.87
C GLN A 44 0.95 4.93 -4.74
N PRO A 45 0.78 3.70 -4.21
CA PRO A 45 1.67 3.13 -3.22
C PRO A 45 3.01 2.70 -3.85
N ASP A 46 4.08 2.71 -3.05
CA ASP A 46 5.36 2.11 -3.41
C ASP A 46 5.26 0.58 -3.43
N LEU A 47 4.76 0.04 -4.55
CA LEU A 47 4.63 -1.40 -4.77
C LEU A 47 5.97 -2.10 -4.92
N LEU A 48 7.00 -1.42 -5.43
CA LEU A 48 8.33 -2.01 -5.55
C LEU A 48 8.92 -2.26 -4.15
N GLY A 49 8.94 -1.23 -3.30
CA GLY A 49 9.41 -1.35 -1.92
C GLY A 49 8.57 -2.33 -1.09
N LEU A 50 7.27 -2.44 -1.35
CA LEU A 50 6.43 -3.48 -0.77
C LEU A 50 6.87 -4.89 -1.19
N MET A 51 7.01 -5.14 -2.50
CA MET A 51 7.39 -6.46 -3.03
C MET A 51 8.76 -6.91 -2.50
N GLN A 52 9.67 -5.96 -2.30
CA GLN A 52 10.96 -6.20 -1.65
C GLN A 52 10.83 -6.57 -0.17
N GLN A 53 9.95 -5.91 0.59
CA GLN A 53 9.72 -6.21 2.00
C GLN A 53 9.13 -7.60 2.22
N ILE A 54 8.24 -8.04 1.33
CA ILE A 54 7.62 -9.36 1.40
C ILE A 54 8.45 -10.47 0.74
N GLY A 55 9.61 -10.13 0.15
CA GLY A 55 10.51 -11.10 -0.46
C GLY A 55 10.10 -11.58 -1.86
N GLY A 56 9.17 -10.88 -2.52
CA GLY A 56 8.81 -11.15 -3.91
C GLY A 56 9.80 -10.59 -4.93
N LEU A 57 10.64 -9.63 -4.53
CA LEU A 57 11.71 -9.04 -5.35
C LEU A 57 13.00 -8.83 -4.52
N PRO A 58 14.19 -8.88 -5.13
CA PRO A 58 15.44 -8.60 -4.43
C PRO A 58 15.55 -7.12 -4.03
N ARG A 59 16.28 -6.85 -2.94
CA ARG A 59 16.72 -5.50 -2.56
C ARG A 59 18.09 -5.23 -3.17
N PRO A 60 18.40 -3.97 -3.56
CA PRO A 60 19.76 -3.55 -3.88
C PRO A 60 20.74 -3.84 -2.74
#